data_AF-A0A7J2HZK8-F1
#
_entry.id   AF-A0A7J2HZK8-F1
#
_cell.length_a   1.000
_cell.length_b   1.000
_cell.length_c   1.000
_cell.angle_alpha   90.00
_cell.angle_beta   90.00
_cell.angle_gamma   90.00
#
_symmetry.space_group_name_H-M   'P 1'
#
loop_
_entity.id
_entity.type
_entity.pdbx_description
1 polymer ?
#
loop_
_entity_poly.entity_id
_entity_poly.type
_entity_poly.pdbx_seq_one_letter_code
_entity_poly.pdbx_strand_id
1 'polypeptide(L)'
;AENGENAIKKSEEEFYNLALIDVRLPDMEGIELLTKVRDTTPKMRKIIITGYPTPQNAIEAVKRGADAYIVKPFDMDKVLATIKEQLKLQKEEQKYSQEKVAEFIETRVRELEVEKEASRRKP
;
A
#
# COMPACT_ATOMS: atom_id res chain seq x y z
N ALA A 1 8.58 8.97 -12.76
CA ALA A 1 9.15 8.18 -13.87
C ALA A 1 8.44 8.58 -15.14
N GLU A 2 9.09 8.50 -16.30
CA GLU A 2 8.49 8.91 -17.59
C GLU A 2 7.75 7.77 -18.29
N ASN A 3 8.01 6.52 -17.89
CA ASN A 3 7.40 5.31 -18.43
C ASN A 3 7.31 4.23 -17.33
N GLY A 4 6.64 3.12 -17.65
CA GLY A 4 6.38 2.05 -16.70
C GLY A 4 7.62 1.26 -16.30
N GLU A 5 8.52 0.94 -17.22
CA GLU A 5 9.78 0.25 -16.89
C GLU A 5 10.64 1.04 -15.90
N ASN A 6 10.76 2.34 -16.10
CA ASN A 6 11.49 3.23 -15.19
C ASN A 6 10.77 3.32 -13.83
N ALA A 7 9.43 3.33 -13.81
CA ALA A 7 8.66 3.31 -12.56
C ALA A 7 8.93 2.05 -11.73
N ILE A 8 9.00 0.88 -12.38
CA ILE A 8 9.31 -0.39 -11.71
C ILE A 8 10.72 -0.33 -11.10
N LYS A 9 11.74 0.00 -11.91
CA LYS A 9 13.13 0.11 -11.43
C LYS A 9 13.27 1.06 -10.24
N LYS A 10 12.68 2.26 -10.34
CA LYS A 10 12.70 3.23 -9.23
C LYS A 10 12.02 2.70 -7.98
N SER A 11 10.91 1.95 -8.12
CA SER A 11 10.22 1.35 -6.97
C SER A 11 11.05 0.26 -6.27
N GLU A 12 12.01 -0.34 -6.96
CA GLU A 12 12.92 -1.32 -6.39
C GLU A 12 14.07 -0.66 -5.61
N GLU A 13 14.59 0.44 -6.14
CA GLU A 13 15.74 1.19 -5.61
C GLU A 13 15.37 2.14 -4.46
N GLU A 14 14.20 2.76 -4.53
CA GLU A 14 13.74 3.77 -3.57
C GLU A 14 12.40 3.39 -2.93
N PHE A 15 12.20 3.86 -1.70
CA PHE A 15 10.93 3.69 -1.00
C PHE A 15 10.00 4.87 -1.28
N TYR A 16 8.78 4.57 -1.71
CA TYR A 16 7.70 5.55 -1.88
C TYR A 16 6.48 5.16 -1.04
N ASN A 17 5.92 6.12 -0.32
CA ASN A 17 4.66 5.88 0.40
C ASN A 17 3.46 5.77 -0.54
N LEU A 18 3.51 6.45 -1.69
CA LEU A 18 2.39 6.55 -2.62
C LEU A 18 2.88 6.75 -4.05
N ALA A 19 2.20 6.11 -5.00
CA ALA A 19 2.37 6.28 -6.43
C ALA A 19 1.10 6.84 -7.08
N LEU A 20 1.25 7.90 -7.87
CA LEU A 20 0.24 8.37 -8.81
C LEU A 20 0.59 7.81 -10.19
N ILE A 21 -0.34 7.08 -10.79
CA ILE A 21 -0.05 6.29 -12.00
C ILE A 21 -1.03 6.70 -13.10
N ASP A 22 -0.52 7.14 -14.26
CA ASP A 22 -1.39 7.36 -15.42
C ASP A 22 -1.82 6.02 -16.02
N VAL A 23 -3.08 5.87 -16.44
CA VAL A 23 -3.54 4.66 -17.15
C VAL A 23 -2.77 4.47 -18.46
N ARG A 24 -2.43 5.54 -19.18
CA ARG A 24 -1.67 5.45 -20.44
C ARG A 24 -0.24 5.88 -20.21
N LEU A 25 0.69 4.92 -20.24
CA LEU A 25 2.13 5.19 -20.28
C LEU A 25 2.66 4.90 -21.69
N PRO A 26 3.85 5.41 -22.06
CA PRO A 26 4.42 5.21 -23.39
C PRO A 26 4.66 3.73 -23.76
N ASP A 27 4.90 2.88 -22.76
CA ASP A 27 5.40 1.50 -22.91
C ASP A 27 4.42 0.43 -22.37
N MET A 28 3.43 0.81 -21.57
CA MET A 28 2.44 -0.12 -21.00
C MET A 28 1.15 0.57 -20.52
N GLU A 29 0.14 -0.23 -20.19
CA GLU A 29 -1.01 0.24 -19.43
C GLU A 29 -0.61 0.42 -17.95
N GLY A 30 -0.78 1.61 -17.38
CA GLY A 30 -0.40 1.88 -15.99
C GLY A 30 -1.21 1.09 -14.96
N ILE A 31 -2.37 0.54 -15.33
CA ILE A 31 -3.09 -0.43 -14.48
C ILE A 31 -2.25 -1.69 -14.23
N GLU A 32 -1.38 -2.09 -15.16
CA GLU A 32 -0.45 -3.19 -14.95
C GLU A 32 0.61 -2.88 -13.90
N LEU A 33 0.96 -1.59 -13.71
CA LEU A 33 1.92 -1.20 -12.67
C LEU A 33 1.41 -1.47 -11.27
N LEU A 34 0.09 -1.51 -11.04
CA LEU A 34 -0.49 -1.79 -9.72
C LEU A 34 0.07 -3.09 -9.10
N THR A 35 0.37 -4.08 -9.94
CA THR A 35 0.91 -5.39 -9.54
C THR A 35 2.39 -5.57 -9.85
N LYS A 36 3.01 -4.68 -10.64
CA LYS A 36 4.42 -4.78 -11.05
C LYS A 36 5.36 -3.94 -10.19
N VAL A 37 4.90 -2.82 -9.64
CA VAL A 37 5.71 -2.01 -8.72
C VAL A 37 5.88 -2.75 -7.39
N ARG A 38 7.07 -2.62 -6.80
CA ARG A 38 7.45 -3.31 -5.57
C ARG A 38 6.44 -3.04 -4.45
N ASP A 39 6.00 -4.10 -3.79
CA ASP A 39 5.24 -3.98 -2.55
C ASP A 39 6.18 -3.60 -1.40
N THR A 40 5.71 -2.69 -0.55
CA THR A 40 6.50 -2.10 0.53
C THR A 40 5.84 -2.32 1.88
N THR A 41 6.62 -2.22 2.96
CA THR A 41 6.10 -2.15 4.33
C THR A 41 6.56 -0.82 4.94
N PRO A 42 5.66 0.13 5.23
CA PRO A 42 4.21 0.07 5.05
C PRO A 42 3.77 0.01 3.58
N LYS A 43 2.57 -0.55 3.31
CA LYS A 43 2.02 -0.79 1.95
C LYS A 43 1.94 0.51 1.15
N MET A 44 2.70 0.61 0.05
CA MET A 44 2.61 1.74 -0.89
C MET A 44 1.17 1.90 -1.38
N ARG A 45 0.63 3.12 -1.27
CA ARG A 45 -0.69 3.45 -1.81
C ARG A 45 -0.58 3.72 -3.32
N LYS A 46 -1.44 3.13 -4.13
CA LYS A 46 -1.38 3.20 -5.59
C LYS A 46 -2.67 3.85 -6.09
N ILE A 47 -2.56 5.05 -6.65
CA ILE A 47 -3.71 5.84 -7.16
C ILE A 47 -3.62 5.92 -8.68
N ILE A 48 -4.69 5.54 -9.36
CA ILE A 48 -4.81 5.72 -10.81
C ILE A 48 -5.27 7.14 -11.12
N ILE A 49 -4.63 7.77 -12.11
CA ILE A 49 -5.05 9.04 -12.71
C ILE A 49 -5.24 8.81 -14.22
N THR A 50 -6.31 9.33 -14.84
CA THR A 50 -6.44 9.20 -16.30
C THR A 50 -7.20 10.32 -16.96
N GLY A 51 -6.82 10.66 -18.20
CA GLY A 51 -7.64 11.49 -19.10
C GLY A 51 -8.62 10.70 -19.97
N TYR A 52 -8.60 9.37 -19.91
CA TYR A 52 -9.42 8.49 -20.74
C TYR A 52 -10.19 7.49 -19.87
N PRO A 53 -11.12 7.97 -19.03
CA PRO A 53 -11.86 7.09 -18.12
C PRO A 53 -12.80 6.17 -18.90
N THR A 54 -12.84 4.90 -18.51
CA THR A 54 -13.84 3.95 -18.99
C THR A 54 -14.36 3.11 -17.82
N PRO A 55 -15.61 2.63 -17.84
CA PRO A 55 -16.08 1.71 -16.81
C PRO A 55 -15.16 0.49 -16.65
N GLN A 56 -14.62 -0.03 -17.74
CA GLN A 56 -13.75 -1.19 -17.76
C GLN A 56 -12.42 -0.93 -17.05
N ASN A 57 -11.76 0.20 -17.32
CA ASN A 57 -10.48 0.50 -16.70
C ASN A 57 -10.62 0.85 -15.20
N ALA A 58 -11.73 1.46 -14.79
CA ALA A 58 -12.02 1.72 -13.38
C ALA A 58 -12.26 0.40 -12.61
N ILE A 59 -13.04 -0.53 -13.19
CA ILE A 59 -13.24 -1.86 -12.61
C ILE A 59 -11.92 -2.62 -12.50
N GLU A 60 -11.11 -2.59 -13.55
CA GLU A 60 -9.82 -3.29 -13.55
C GLU A 60 -8.84 -2.71 -12.53
N ALA A 61 -8.78 -1.38 -12.40
CA ALA A 61 -7.97 -0.71 -11.38
C ALA A 61 -8.33 -1.19 -9.97
N VAL A 62 -9.63 -1.25 -9.64
CA VAL A 62 -10.10 -1.75 -8.34
C VAL A 62 -9.74 -3.22 -8.15
N LYS A 63 -9.97 -4.07 -9.16
CA LYS A 63 -9.62 -5.50 -9.09
C LYS A 63 -8.14 -5.74 -8.85
N ARG A 64 -7.27 -4.87 -9.37
CA ARG A 64 -5.82 -4.93 -9.18
C ARG A 64 -5.32 -4.19 -7.94
N GLY A 65 -6.22 -3.70 -7.09
CA GLY A 65 -5.87 -3.13 -5.79
C GLY A 65 -5.43 -1.67 -5.84
N ALA A 66 -5.90 -0.88 -6.82
CA ALA A 66 -5.79 0.57 -6.74
C ALA A 66 -6.55 1.07 -5.50
N ASP A 67 -5.91 1.95 -4.72
CA ASP A 67 -6.51 2.50 -3.51
C ASP A 67 -7.39 3.73 -3.80
N ALA A 68 -7.21 4.37 -4.97
CA ALA A 68 -8.10 5.40 -5.49
C ALA A 68 -7.99 5.54 -7.01
N TYR A 69 -8.97 6.23 -7.61
CA TYR A 69 -9.05 6.51 -9.04
C TYR A 69 -9.49 7.96 -9.28
N ILE A 70 -8.74 8.70 -10.10
CA ILE A 70 -8.91 10.13 -10.35
C ILE A 70 -8.99 10.38 -11.86
N VAL A 71 -9.96 11.20 -12.28
CA VAL A 71 -10.18 11.55 -13.70
C VAL A 71 -9.66 12.97 -13.98
N LYS A 72 -8.95 13.15 -15.10
CA LYS A 72 -8.53 14.45 -15.65
C LYS A 72 -9.67 15.03 -16.53
N PRO A 73 -9.86 16.36 -16.57
CA PRO A 73 -9.22 17.34 -15.69
C PRO A 73 -9.70 17.18 -14.24
N PHE A 74 -8.79 17.36 -13.29
CA PHE A 74 -9.09 17.24 -11.86
C PHE A 74 -8.95 18.59 -11.15
N ASP A 75 -9.62 18.66 -10.00
CA ASP A 75 -9.43 19.71 -9.02
C ASP A 75 -8.24 19.33 -8.13
N MET A 76 -7.23 20.21 -8.05
CA MET A 76 -6.03 19.98 -7.25
C MET A 76 -6.33 19.80 -5.76
N ASP A 77 -7.32 20.48 -5.22
CA ASP A 77 -7.69 20.34 -3.81
C ASP A 77 -8.26 18.95 -3.54
N LYS A 78 -9.03 18.39 -4.50
CA LYS A 78 -9.53 17.01 -4.41
C LYS A 78 -8.38 16.01 -4.50
N VAL A 79 -7.43 16.20 -5.41
CA VAL A 79 -6.25 15.32 -5.52
C VAL A 79 -5.46 15.31 -4.20
N LEU A 80 -5.20 16.48 -3.64
CA LEU A 80 -4.48 16.61 -2.37
C LEU A 80 -5.26 16.00 -1.19
N ALA A 81 -6.59 16.15 -1.17
CA ALA A 81 -7.44 15.51 -0.17
C ALA A 81 -7.33 13.97 -0.26
N THR A 82 -7.44 13.40 -1.46
CA THR A 82 -7.28 11.96 -1.69
C THR A 82 -5.90 11.49 -1.23
N ILE A 83 -4.82 12.18 -1.60
CA ILE A 83 -3.45 11.81 -1.17
C ILE A 83 -3.33 11.81 0.36
N LYS A 84 -3.83 12.86 1.03
CA LYS A 84 -3.81 12.96 2.49
C LYS A 84 -4.59 11.84 3.16
N GLU A 85 -5.76 11.50 2.64
CA GLU A 85 -6.58 10.39 3.12
C GLU A 85 -5.84 9.06 2.98
N GLN A 86 -5.29 8.76 1.80
CA GLN A 86 -4.58 7.50 1.55
C GLN A 86 -3.33 7.34 2.43
N LEU A 87 -2.57 8.41 2.62
CA LEU A 87 -1.40 8.41 3.52
C LEU A 87 -1.80 8.30 5.00
N LYS A 88 -2.94 8.86 5.39
CA LYS A 88 -3.50 8.68 6.74
C LYS A 88 -3.88 7.21 6.98
N LEU A 89 -4.59 6.59 6.03
CA LEU A 89 -4.96 5.18 6.10
C LEU A 89 -3.72 4.27 6.21
N GLN A 90 -2.68 4.53 5.41
CA GLN A 90 -1.41 3.78 5.51
C GLN A 90 -0.78 3.86 6.91
N LYS A 91 -0.79 5.05 7.53
CA LYS A 91 -0.26 5.23 8.90
C LYS A 91 -1.11 4.52 9.95
N GLU A 92 -2.43 4.55 9.80
CA GLU A 92 -3.36 3.85 10.69
C GLU A 92 -3.20 2.33 10.59
N GLU A 93 -3.13 1.80 9.37
CA GLU A 93 -2.85 0.37 9.08
C GLU A 93 -1.51 -0.07 9.70
N GLN A 94 -0.47 0.76 9.58
CA GLN A 94 0.84 0.51 10.18
C GLN A 94 0.77 0.49 11.71
N LYS A 95 0.13 1.49 12.33
CA LYS A 95 -0.02 1.58 13.80
C LYS A 95 -0.78 0.38 14.34
N TYR A 96 -1.90 0.03 13.72
CA TYR A 96 -2.71 -1.13 14.10
C TYR A 96 -1.90 -2.44 14.02
N SER A 97 -1.12 -2.61 12.95
CA SER A 97 -0.25 -3.78 12.78
C SER A 97 0.81 -3.86 13.88
N GLN A 98 1.43 -2.73 14.24
CA GLN A 98 2.43 -2.68 15.31
C GLN A 98 1.82 -3.00 16.69
N GLU A 99 0.62 -2.48 16.98
CA GLU A 99 -0.10 -2.76 18.23
C GLU A 99 -0.44 -4.25 18.36
N LYS A 100 -0.93 -4.88 17.28
CA LYS A 100 -1.23 -6.31 17.26
C LYS A 100 0.00 -7.19 17.45
N VAL A 101 1.13 -6.79 16.86
CA VAL A 101 2.40 -7.49 17.06
C VAL A 101 2.87 -7.39 18.52
N ALA A 102 2.75 -6.21 19.14
CA ALA A 102 3.09 -6.03 20.55
C ALA A 102 2.21 -6.89 21.48
N GLU A 103 0.89 -6.86 21.28
CA GLU A 103 -0.08 -7.67 22.03
C GLU A 103 0.23 -9.18 21.93
N PHE A 104 0.56 -9.65 20.72
CA PHE A 104 0.94 -11.05 20.50
C PHE A 104 2.22 -11.42 21.24
N ILE A 105 3.24 -10.56 21.18
CA ILE A 105 4.52 -10.79 21.88
C ILE A 105 4.30 -10.85 23.40
N GLU A 106 3.56 -9.90 23.97
CA GLU A 106 3.26 -9.88 25.41
C GLU A 106 2.54 -11.14 25.88
N THR A 107 1.56 -11.60 25.11
CA THR A 107 0.81 -12.83 25.41
C THR A 107 1.74 -14.05 25.44
N ARG A 108 2.61 -14.20 24.44
CA ARG A 108 3.55 -15.33 24.37
C ARG A 108 4.63 -15.29 25.44
N VAL A 109 5.13 -14.10 25.80
CA VAL A 109 6.10 -13.96 26.90
C VAL A 109 5.50 -14.46 28.21
N ARG A 110 4.25 -14.06 28.53
CA ARG A 110 3.55 -14.50 29.74
C ARG A 110 3.36 -16.02 29.79
N GLU A 111 2.93 -16.63 28.68
CA GLU A 111 2.75 -18.10 28.59
C GLU A 111 4.06 -18.85 28.89
N LEU A 112 5.17 -18.40 28.32
CA LEU A 112 6.48 -19.02 28.50
C LEU A 112 7.03 -18.87 29.93
N GLU A 113 6.75 -17.75 30.60
CA GLU A 113 7.10 -17.56 32.01
C GLU A 113 6.36 -18.55 32.91
N VAL A 114 5.04 -18.69 32.69
CA VAL A 114 4.21 -19.67 33.42
C VAL A 114 4.71 -21.11 33.20
N GLU A 115 5.05 -21.46 31.96
CA GLU A 115 5.55 -22.80 31.63
C GLU A 115 6.92 -23.09 32.25
N LYS A 116 7.83 -22.10 32.25
CA LYS A 116 9.13 -22.20 32.93
C LYS A 116 8.99 -22.38 34.44
N GLU A 117 8.07 -21.65 35.07
CA GLU A 117 7.79 -21.81 36.50
C GLU A 117 7.19 -23.18 36.83
N ALA A 118 6.25 -23.66 36.01
CA ALA A 118 5.67 -24.98 36.16
C ALA A 118 6.71 -26.10 35.99
N SER A 119 7.65 -25.94 35.04
CA SER A 119 8.74 -26.90 34.81
C SER A 119 9.77 -26.92 35.94
N ARG A 120 10.08 -25.76 36.55
CA ARG A 120 10.97 -25.67 37.72
C ARG A 120 10.39 -26.27 39.01
N ARG A 121 9.07 -26.41 39.10
CA ARG A 121 8.36 -26.95 40.28
C ARG A 121 8.08 -28.45 40.19
N LYS A 122 8.40 -29.12 39.08
CA LYS A 122 8.31 -30.59 38.99
C LYS A 122 9.53 -31.22 39.69
N PRO A 123 9.31 -32.18 40.60
CA PRO A 123 10.38 -32.85 41.35
C PRO A 123 11.26 -33.74 40.48
#